data_AF-A0A4Q5QID7-F1
#
_entry.id   AF-A0A4Q5QID7-F1
#
_cell.length_a   1.000
_cell.length_b   1.000
_cell.length_c   1.000
_cell.angle_alpha   90.00
_cell.angle_beta   90.00
_cell.angle_gamma   90.00
#
_symmetry.space_group_name_H-M   'P 1'
#
loop_
_entity.id
_entity.type
_entity.pdbx_description
1 polymer ?
#
loop_
_entity_poly.entity_id
_entity_poly.type
_entity_poly.pdbx_seq_one_letter_code
_entity_poly.pdbx_strand_id
1 'polypeptide(L)'
;HILSGAVIDPKSLDELLPTWRDDGCPLAEVPVTENHHWVLSKTGKSSVPHFLTPSFMHNKGTYTGSLANLCRWLAGKAEELGVEIFPGFAAAEVLFNEDGSVKGVATGDMGVARDGTHKGDYTPGLELHAKYTFFSEGCRGHLTKELIRTFDLAKDSDPQVYGLGVKELWDIDPALHAPGRVIHTQGWPLTETEGSNGGGWIYHQANGQVSIGFVTWLSYTNPYLSPFQEMQRWKTHPEVAALLKGAKRVSYGARAISDGGLQSIPKLVMPGAALIGDSAGFLNVPRIKGTHTAMKSGMMAADAAVEAILSQRSHDELAAYPQAFEASWVKKELSVVRNVVPLVKKFGDMLGSGLSGITMWLEHWGIKMPFTLHHHPDHESLWRKDLVKPIVYPKPDDSRSNVSTPSG
;
A
#
# COMPACT_ATOMS: atom_id res chain seq x y z
N HIS A 1 8.75 -4.56 9.46
CA HIS A 1 8.66 -4.45 7.99
C HIS A 1 7.52 -3.53 7.53
N ILE A 2 7.29 -2.39 8.18
CA ILE A 2 6.17 -1.49 7.84
C ILE A 2 6.70 -0.31 7.05
N LEU A 3 6.22 -0.12 5.81
CA LEU A 3 6.64 0.97 4.93
C LEU A 3 5.43 1.60 4.26
N SER A 4 5.28 2.91 4.47
CA SER A 4 4.29 3.75 3.80
C SER A 4 4.78 5.19 3.81
N GLY A 5 4.37 5.98 2.80
CA GLY A 5 4.49 7.44 2.87
C GLY A 5 3.68 8.00 4.04
N ALA A 6 2.48 7.45 4.25
CA ALA A 6 1.55 7.67 5.36
C ALA A 6 0.97 9.09 5.47
N VAL A 7 -0.07 9.32 4.65
CA VAL A 7 -1.17 10.24 4.96
C VAL A 7 -2.39 9.37 5.24
N ILE A 8 -2.87 9.37 6.48
CA ILE A 8 -3.83 8.40 6.99
C ILE A 8 -5.18 9.08 7.23
N ASP A 9 -6.22 8.49 6.64
CA ASP A 9 -7.61 8.83 6.95
C ASP A 9 -7.97 8.20 8.31
N PRO A 10 -8.35 8.98 9.33
CA PRO A 10 -8.56 8.47 10.67
C PRO A 10 -9.86 7.68 10.81
N LYS A 11 -10.73 7.62 9.79
CA LYS A 11 -12.10 7.07 9.91
C LYS A 11 -12.18 5.72 10.63
N SER A 12 -11.35 4.75 10.25
CA SER A 12 -11.37 3.42 10.89
C SER A 12 -10.77 3.43 12.30
N LEU A 13 -9.84 4.34 12.57
CA LEU A 13 -9.28 4.53 13.90
C LEU A 13 -10.29 5.23 14.82
N ASP A 14 -11.09 6.16 14.29
CA ASP A 14 -12.23 6.78 14.98
C ASP A 14 -13.30 5.74 15.35
N GLU A 15 -13.52 4.73 14.49
CA GLU A 15 -14.43 3.62 14.78
C GLU A 15 -13.84 2.61 15.79
N LEU A 16 -12.55 2.26 15.66
CA LEU A 16 -11.91 1.21 16.47
C LEU A 16 -11.50 1.68 17.87
N LEU A 17 -10.93 2.90 17.97
CA LEU A 17 -10.39 3.48 19.21
C LEU A 17 -10.77 4.97 19.26
N PRO A 18 -12.02 5.34 19.58
CA PRO A 18 -12.51 6.72 19.45
C PRO A 18 -11.68 7.80 20.17
N THR A 19 -10.98 7.43 21.24
CA THR A 19 -10.14 8.30 22.08
C THR A 19 -8.68 8.38 21.63
N TRP A 20 -8.31 7.75 20.50
CA TRP A 20 -6.92 7.61 20.05
C TRP A 20 -6.13 8.93 20.01
N ARG A 21 -6.80 10.06 19.73
CA ARG A 21 -6.17 11.38 19.65
C ARG A 21 -5.57 11.84 20.98
N ASP A 22 -6.20 11.45 22.08
CA ASP A 22 -5.84 11.84 23.44
C ASP A 22 -5.05 10.74 24.17
N ASP A 23 -5.00 9.53 23.61
CA ASP A 23 -4.36 8.33 24.19
C ASP A 23 -2.90 8.14 23.76
N GLY A 24 -2.19 9.25 23.51
CA GLY A 24 -0.76 9.23 23.15
C GLY A 24 -0.45 8.57 21.81
N CYS A 25 -1.42 8.47 20.90
CA CYS A 25 -1.17 7.92 19.57
C CYS A 25 -0.24 8.84 18.76
N PRO A 26 0.88 8.34 18.21
CA PRO A 26 1.86 9.16 17.49
C PRO A 26 1.30 9.75 16.18
N LEU A 27 0.18 9.23 15.67
CA LEU A 27 -0.47 9.80 14.49
C LEU A 27 -1.12 11.16 14.79
N ALA A 28 -1.50 11.44 16.05
CA ALA A 28 -2.23 12.65 16.42
C ALA A 28 -1.37 13.93 16.33
N GLU A 29 -0.05 13.78 16.31
CA GLU A 29 0.93 14.87 16.37
C GLU A 29 0.83 15.84 15.18
N VAL A 30 0.56 15.35 13.97
CA VAL A 30 0.65 16.15 12.74
C VAL A 30 -0.59 15.97 11.85
N PRO A 31 -1.67 16.74 12.12
CA PRO A 31 -2.77 16.86 11.17
C PRO A 31 -2.28 17.50 9.87
N VAL A 32 -2.85 17.10 8.74
CA VAL A 32 -2.55 17.70 7.45
C VAL A 32 -3.18 19.10 7.36
N THR A 33 -2.33 20.09 7.10
CA THR A 33 -2.68 21.52 7.06
C THR A 33 -2.64 22.07 5.63
N GLU A 34 -1.78 21.53 4.77
CA GLU A 34 -1.66 21.92 3.37
C GLU A 34 -1.63 20.70 2.45
N ASN A 35 -2.29 20.83 1.30
CA ASN A 35 -2.34 19.77 0.29
C ASN A 35 -1.97 20.33 -1.08
N HIS A 36 -0.93 19.79 -1.71
CA HIS A 36 -0.43 20.23 -3.01
C HIS A 36 -0.38 19.06 -3.99
N HIS A 37 -0.78 19.31 -5.23
CA HIS A 37 -0.61 18.37 -6.34
C HIS A 37 0.15 19.10 -7.44
N TRP A 38 1.37 18.64 -7.73
CA TRP A 38 2.24 19.22 -8.74
C TRP A 38 2.31 18.32 -9.97
N VAL A 39 2.22 18.93 -11.15
CA VAL A 39 2.66 18.32 -12.41
C VAL A 39 4.06 18.86 -12.70
N LEU A 40 5.03 17.96 -12.78
CA LEU A 40 6.43 18.31 -12.98
C LEU A 40 6.79 18.21 -14.46
N SER A 41 7.47 19.24 -14.94
CA SER A 41 8.42 19.14 -16.05
C SER A 41 9.82 18.93 -15.49
N LYS A 42 10.83 18.77 -16.34
CA LYS A 42 12.21 18.57 -15.89
C LYS A 42 12.75 19.69 -14.99
N THR A 43 12.32 20.94 -15.21
CA THR A 43 12.88 22.12 -14.53
C THR A 43 11.84 22.98 -13.81
N GLY A 44 10.56 22.65 -13.92
CA GLY A 44 9.49 23.48 -13.38
C GLY A 44 8.28 22.66 -12.96
N LYS A 45 7.45 23.27 -12.12
CA LYS A 45 6.21 22.67 -11.60
C LYS A 45 5.00 23.53 -11.95
N SER A 46 3.85 22.90 -12.15
CA SER A 46 2.54 23.55 -12.13
C SER A 46 1.66 22.90 -11.07
N SER A 47 0.83 23.68 -10.39
CA SER A 47 -0.10 23.16 -9.38
C SER A 47 -1.44 22.83 -10.02
N VAL A 48 -2.01 21.68 -9.67
CA VAL A 48 -3.39 21.32 -10.02
C VAL A 48 -4.34 22.05 -9.05
N PRO A 49 -5.23 22.94 -9.53
CA PRO A 49 -6.18 23.62 -8.67
C PRO A 49 -7.14 22.63 -7.98
N HIS A 50 -7.37 22.81 -6.68
CA HIS A 50 -8.19 21.87 -5.88
C HIS A 50 -9.60 21.68 -6.42
N PHE A 51 -10.20 22.72 -7.00
CA PHE A 51 -11.57 22.67 -7.55
C PHE A 51 -11.72 21.72 -8.74
N LEU A 52 -10.61 21.29 -9.37
CA LEU A 52 -10.65 20.28 -10.46
C LEU A 52 -10.77 18.85 -9.93
N THR A 53 -10.57 18.63 -8.63
CA THR A 53 -10.60 17.29 -8.01
C THR A 53 -11.74 17.20 -6.99
N PRO A 54 -12.44 16.06 -6.90
CA PRO A 54 -13.46 15.86 -5.87
C PRO A 54 -12.90 16.01 -4.46
N SER A 55 -13.76 16.39 -3.51
CA SER A 55 -13.36 16.69 -2.12
C SER A 55 -12.69 15.52 -1.39
N PHE A 56 -13.03 14.27 -1.73
CA PHE A 56 -12.40 13.08 -1.11
C PHE A 56 -10.93 12.88 -1.52
N MET A 57 -10.46 13.56 -2.56
CA MET A 57 -9.05 13.62 -2.96
C MET A 57 -8.25 14.62 -2.12
N HIS A 58 -8.93 15.44 -1.32
CA HIS A 58 -8.29 16.40 -0.43
C HIS A 58 -7.95 15.71 0.89
N ASN A 59 -6.84 16.13 1.51
CA ASN A 59 -6.33 15.54 2.75
C ASN A 59 -6.85 16.25 4.02
N LYS A 60 -7.96 16.99 3.92
CA LYS A 60 -8.58 17.64 5.07
C LYS A 60 -9.06 16.57 6.07
N GLY A 61 -8.71 16.75 7.34
CA GLY A 61 -9.06 15.80 8.41
C GLY A 61 -8.20 14.54 8.45
N THR A 62 -7.17 14.45 7.60
CA THR A 62 -6.19 13.36 7.63
C THR A 62 -4.95 13.76 8.43
N TYR A 63 -4.09 12.78 8.74
CA TYR A 63 -2.86 12.97 9.51
C TYR A 63 -1.67 12.41 8.74
N THR A 64 -0.49 12.99 8.90
CA THR A 64 0.75 12.42 8.34
C THR A 64 1.73 12.04 9.43
N GLY A 65 2.41 10.90 9.27
CA GLY A 65 3.33 10.40 10.28
C GLY A 65 3.96 9.07 9.92
N SER A 66 4.49 8.37 10.93
CA SER A 66 5.10 7.06 10.74
C SER A 66 4.09 5.94 10.95
N LEU A 67 3.72 5.23 9.87
CA LEU A 67 2.88 4.04 9.98
C LEU A 67 3.52 2.96 10.87
N ALA A 68 4.84 2.87 10.90
CA ALA A 68 5.55 1.95 11.80
C ALA A 68 5.34 2.31 13.29
N ASN A 69 5.32 3.61 13.62
CA ASN A 69 5.04 4.06 14.98
C ASN A 69 3.56 3.85 15.34
N LEU A 70 2.64 4.09 14.41
CA LEU A 70 1.23 3.76 14.60
C LEU A 70 1.02 2.26 14.85
N CYS A 71 1.63 1.38 14.04
CA CYS A 71 1.55 -0.07 14.26
C CYS A 71 2.14 -0.49 15.61
N ARG A 72 3.25 0.13 16.06
CA ARG A 72 3.81 -0.13 17.39
C ARG A 72 2.85 0.26 18.51
N TRP A 73 2.19 1.42 18.38
CA TRP A 73 1.19 1.86 19.35
C TRP A 73 -0.05 0.95 19.34
N LEU A 74 -0.54 0.56 18.16
CA LEU A 74 -1.66 -0.40 18.02
C LEU A 74 -1.31 -1.78 18.60
N ALA A 75 -0.05 -2.23 18.48
CA ALA A 75 0.41 -3.47 19.10
C ALA A 75 0.28 -3.40 20.63
N GLY A 76 0.72 -2.29 21.26
CA GLY A 76 0.53 -2.07 22.69
C GLY A 76 -0.94 -2.09 23.10
N LYS A 77 -1.83 -1.47 22.30
CA LYS A 77 -3.28 -1.54 22.54
C LYS A 77 -3.85 -2.95 22.43
N ALA A 78 -3.33 -3.77 21.53
CA ALA A 78 -3.73 -5.17 21.42
C ALA A 78 -3.22 -6.01 22.61
N GLU A 79 -1.97 -5.80 23.03
CA GLU A 79 -1.39 -6.48 24.20
C GLU A 79 -2.14 -6.12 25.50
N GLU A 80 -2.53 -4.85 25.68
CA GLU A 80 -3.40 -4.38 26.78
C GLU A 80 -4.73 -5.15 26.83
N LEU A 81 -5.23 -5.63 25.68
CA LEU A 81 -6.46 -6.42 25.55
C LEU A 81 -6.21 -7.94 25.63
N GLY A 82 -4.98 -8.37 25.91
CA GLY A 82 -4.60 -9.78 26.04
C GLY A 82 -4.27 -10.49 24.73
N VAL A 83 -4.05 -9.75 23.63
CA VAL A 83 -3.57 -10.33 22.38
C VAL A 83 -2.09 -10.72 22.53
N GLU A 84 -1.77 -11.97 22.23
CA GLU A 84 -0.39 -12.44 22.16
C GLU A 84 0.23 -12.07 20.81
N ILE A 85 1.31 -11.29 20.83
CA ILE A 85 2.04 -10.86 19.64
C ILE A 85 3.42 -11.51 19.63
N PHE A 86 3.73 -12.26 18.57
CA PHE A 86 5.00 -12.97 18.39
C PHE A 86 5.87 -12.31 17.31
N PRO A 87 6.55 -11.19 17.58
CA PRO A 87 7.45 -10.58 16.62
C PRO A 87 8.66 -11.50 16.35
N GLY A 88 9.16 -11.48 15.12
CA GLY A 88 10.31 -12.30 14.71
C GLY A 88 9.96 -13.70 14.21
N PHE A 89 8.70 -14.12 14.32
CA PHE A 89 8.21 -15.39 13.79
C PHE A 89 7.42 -15.18 12.50
N ALA A 90 7.96 -15.66 11.39
CA ALA A 90 7.25 -15.67 10.11
C ALA A 90 6.40 -16.94 10.00
N ALA A 91 5.10 -16.78 9.70
CA ALA A 91 4.31 -17.89 9.17
C ALA A 91 4.91 -18.29 7.81
N ALA A 92 5.33 -19.54 7.68
CA ALA A 92 6.04 -20.07 6.51
C ALA A 92 5.22 -21.13 5.75
N GLU A 93 4.22 -21.72 6.41
CA GLU A 93 3.37 -22.76 5.85
C GLU A 93 1.91 -22.58 6.31
N VAL A 94 0.96 -22.92 5.43
CA VAL A 94 -0.46 -23.05 5.76
C VAL A 94 -0.74 -24.50 6.16
N LEU A 95 -1.37 -24.69 7.31
CA LEU A 95 -1.81 -26.01 7.77
C LEU A 95 -3.26 -26.25 7.37
N PHE A 96 -3.55 -27.45 6.88
CA PHE A 96 -4.90 -27.87 6.46
C PHE A 96 -5.43 -29.02 7.33
N ASN A 97 -6.74 -29.05 7.53
CA ASN A 97 -7.44 -30.22 8.06
C ASN A 97 -7.64 -31.26 6.94
N GLU A 98 -8.07 -32.47 7.32
CA GLU A 98 -8.34 -33.57 6.37
C GLU A 98 -9.45 -33.24 5.36
N ASP A 99 -10.39 -32.36 5.73
CA ASP A 99 -11.47 -31.87 4.86
C ASP A 99 -11.03 -30.75 3.90
N GLY A 100 -9.76 -30.34 3.96
CA GLY A 100 -9.19 -29.26 3.16
C GLY A 100 -9.41 -27.85 3.70
N SER A 101 -10.09 -27.68 4.84
CA SER A 101 -10.21 -26.38 5.51
C SER A 101 -8.89 -25.94 6.14
N VAL A 102 -8.70 -24.63 6.31
CA VAL A 102 -7.52 -24.09 6.97
C VAL A 102 -7.58 -24.40 8.47
N LYS A 103 -6.51 -25.04 8.95
CA LYS A 103 -6.30 -25.40 10.37
C LYS A 103 -5.48 -24.34 11.11
N GLY A 104 -4.60 -23.65 10.41
CA GLY A 104 -3.65 -22.71 11.02
C GLY A 104 -2.43 -22.42 10.15
N VAL A 105 -1.33 -22.07 10.80
CA VAL A 105 -0.03 -21.83 10.16
C VAL A 105 1.09 -22.49 10.96
N ALA A 106 2.21 -22.75 10.30
CA ALA A 106 3.46 -23.10 10.98
C ALA A 106 4.53 -22.02 10.76
N THR A 107 5.40 -21.81 11.75
CA THR A 107 6.57 -20.96 11.59
C THR A 107 7.66 -21.67 10.79
N GLY A 108 8.64 -20.93 10.25
CA GLY A 108 9.77 -21.55 9.55
C GLY A 108 10.72 -22.30 10.49
N ASP A 109 11.36 -23.35 9.96
CA ASP A 109 12.44 -24.08 10.64
C ASP A 109 13.67 -23.20 10.87
N MET A 110 14.34 -23.42 11.99
CA MET A 110 15.60 -22.76 12.35
C MET A 110 16.75 -23.75 12.19
N GLY A 111 17.96 -23.24 11.94
CA GLY A 111 19.14 -24.10 11.78
C GLY A 111 19.19 -24.88 10.46
N VAL A 112 18.53 -24.40 9.41
CA VAL A 112 18.64 -24.98 8.06
C VAL A 112 19.77 -24.29 7.29
N ALA A 113 20.64 -25.07 6.64
CA ALA A 113 21.76 -24.58 5.83
C ALA A 113 21.29 -24.14 4.43
N ARG A 114 22.17 -23.43 3.71
CA ARG A 114 21.88 -22.93 2.36
C ARG A 114 21.56 -24.06 1.36
N ASP A 115 22.12 -25.24 1.58
CA ASP A 115 21.87 -26.45 0.77
C ASP A 115 20.66 -27.27 1.25
N GLY A 116 19.93 -26.80 2.27
CA GLY A 116 18.77 -27.47 2.87
C GLY A 116 19.11 -28.49 3.96
N THR A 117 20.39 -28.73 4.26
CA THR A 117 20.76 -29.68 5.32
C THR A 117 20.49 -29.09 6.71
N HIS A 118 20.12 -29.95 7.66
CA HIS A 118 19.92 -29.55 9.05
C HIS A 118 21.27 -29.38 9.75
N LYS A 119 21.48 -28.21 10.36
CA LYS A 119 22.65 -27.93 11.21
C LYS A 119 22.45 -28.56 12.59
N GLY A 120 23.51 -28.54 13.40
CA GLY A 120 23.46 -29.06 14.78
C GLY A 120 22.52 -28.31 15.72
N ASP A 121 22.10 -27.09 15.36
CA ASP A 121 21.13 -26.25 16.06
C ASP A 121 19.74 -26.26 15.40
N TYR A 122 19.45 -27.26 14.55
CA TYR A 122 18.14 -27.39 13.90
C TYR A 122 17.01 -27.46 14.91
N THR A 123 15.97 -26.66 14.67
CA THR A 123 14.72 -26.68 15.44
C THR A 123 13.55 -26.58 14.47
N PRO A 124 12.58 -27.52 14.52
CA PRO A 124 11.40 -27.45 13.66
C PRO A 124 10.53 -26.23 14.02
N GLY A 125 9.78 -25.75 13.03
CA GLY A 125 8.77 -24.71 13.21
C GLY A 125 7.67 -25.08 14.22
N LEU A 126 7.04 -24.05 14.80
CA LEU A 126 5.91 -24.20 15.70
C LEU A 126 4.61 -24.16 14.90
N GLU A 127 3.73 -25.14 15.11
CA GLU A 127 2.37 -25.12 14.60
C GLU A 127 1.45 -24.27 15.49
N LEU A 128 0.69 -23.38 14.88
CA LEU A 128 -0.32 -22.55 15.51
C LEU A 128 -1.69 -22.93 14.93
N HIS A 129 -2.47 -23.70 15.68
CA HIS A 129 -3.83 -24.10 15.28
C HIS A 129 -4.86 -23.09 15.76
N ALA A 130 -5.83 -22.77 14.92
CA ALA A 130 -6.88 -21.82 15.23
C ALA A 130 -8.21 -22.22 14.60
N LYS A 131 -9.34 -21.84 15.22
CA LYS A 131 -10.67 -22.02 14.62
C LYS A 131 -10.82 -21.25 13.31
N TYR A 132 -10.20 -20.07 13.24
CA TYR A 132 -10.14 -19.21 12.06
C TYR A 132 -8.77 -18.52 12.00
N THR A 133 -8.17 -18.43 10.81
CA THR A 133 -6.89 -17.77 10.57
C THR A 133 -7.06 -16.59 9.60
N PHE A 134 -6.62 -15.40 10.00
CA PHE A 134 -6.67 -14.21 9.15
C PHE A 134 -5.32 -13.95 8.48
N PHE A 135 -5.31 -13.87 7.15
CA PHE A 135 -4.11 -13.61 6.37
C PHE A 135 -3.98 -12.11 6.08
N SER A 136 -3.05 -11.47 6.80
CA SER A 136 -2.80 -10.01 6.80
C SER A 136 -1.37 -9.64 6.43
N GLU A 137 -0.69 -10.48 5.63
CA GLU A 137 0.69 -10.26 5.14
C GLU A 137 0.87 -8.94 4.36
N GLY A 138 -0.24 -8.35 3.90
CA GLY A 138 -0.27 -7.12 3.13
C GLY A 138 -0.05 -7.38 1.65
N CYS A 139 0.41 -6.36 0.94
CA CYS A 139 0.55 -6.44 -0.52
C CYS A 139 1.41 -7.64 -0.95
N ARG A 140 0.79 -8.52 -1.75
CA ARG A 140 1.42 -9.69 -2.37
C ARG A 140 2.02 -10.69 -1.34
N GLY A 141 1.27 -10.98 -0.28
CA GLY A 141 1.57 -12.03 0.70
C GLY A 141 1.85 -13.40 0.04
N HIS A 142 2.83 -14.13 0.55
CA HIS A 142 3.28 -15.39 -0.06
C HIS A 142 2.33 -16.54 0.23
N LEU A 143 1.83 -16.65 1.47
CA LEU A 143 0.81 -17.64 1.84
C LEU A 143 -0.54 -17.26 1.23
N THR A 144 -0.87 -15.97 1.21
CA THR A 144 -2.07 -15.44 0.54
C THR A 144 -2.09 -15.84 -0.94
N LYS A 145 -0.96 -15.75 -1.65
CA LYS A 145 -0.86 -16.18 -3.06
C LYS A 145 -1.12 -17.68 -3.22
N GLU A 146 -0.67 -18.50 -2.28
CA GLU A 146 -0.96 -19.93 -2.26
C GLU A 146 -2.45 -20.19 -2.03
N LEU A 147 -3.04 -19.59 -1.01
CA LEU A 147 -4.45 -19.72 -0.68
C LEU A 147 -5.37 -19.27 -1.83
N ILE A 148 -5.06 -18.16 -2.49
CA ILE A 148 -5.82 -17.69 -3.66
C ILE A 148 -5.83 -18.77 -4.75
N ARG A 149 -4.71 -19.48 -4.97
CA ARG A 149 -4.62 -20.56 -5.96
C ARG A 149 -5.34 -21.82 -5.49
N THR A 150 -5.12 -22.23 -4.24
CA THR A 150 -5.67 -23.50 -3.69
C THR A 150 -7.19 -23.50 -3.66
N PHE A 151 -7.82 -22.35 -3.34
CA PHE A 151 -9.28 -22.24 -3.25
C PHE A 151 -9.90 -21.48 -4.43
N ASP A 152 -9.14 -21.21 -5.49
CA ASP A 152 -9.57 -20.48 -6.68
C ASP A 152 -10.27 -19.13 -6.35
N LEU A 153 -9.75 -18.40 -5.36
CA LEU A 153 -10.41 -17.21 -4.82
C LEU A 153 -10.51 -16.06 -5.83
N ALA A 154 -9.64 -16.05 -6.84
CA ALA A 154 -9.57 -14.99 -7.83
C ALA A 154 -10.40 -15.26 -9.09
N LYS A 155 -11.17 -16.37 -9.14
CA LYS A 155 -11.94 -16.81 -10.32
C LYS A 155 -12.83 -15.73 -10.92
N ASP A 156 -13.51 -14.96 -10.07
CA ASP A 156 -14.52 -13.96 -10.45
C ASP A 156 -14.00 -12.52 -10.25
N SER A 157 -12.68 -12.33 -10.21
CA SER A 157 -12.03 -11.02 -10.03
C SER A 157 -10.94 -10.80 -11.07
N ASP A 158 -10.64 -9.54 -11.36
CA ASP A 158 -9.50 -9.19 -12.20
C ASP A 158 -8.18 -9.55 -11.50
N PRO A 159 -7.09 -9.78 -12.26
CA PRO A 159 -5.76 -9.88 -11.65
C PRO A 159 -5.45 -8.61 -10.86
N GLN A 160 -4.83 -8.76 -9.70
CA GLN A 160 -4.26 -7.63 -8.99
C GLN A 160 -3.12 -7.02 -9.82
N VAL A 161 -3.09 -5.69 -9.88
CA VAL A 161 -1.99 -4.91 -10.44
C VAL A 161 -1.30 -4.15 -9.32
N TYR A 162 -0.09 -3.68 -9.54
CA TYR A 162 0.78 -3.23 -8.47
C TYR A 162 1.63 -2.03 -8.86
N GLY A 163 2.04 -1.28 -7.85
CA GLY A 163 3.11 -0.29 -7.91
C GLY A 163 4.25 -0.67 -6.97
N LEU A 164 5.46 -0.16 -7.24
CA LEU A 164 6.58 -0.22 -6.31
C LEU A 164 6.85 1.17 -5.74
N GLY A 165 6.64 1.34 -4.44
CA GLY A 165 7.00 2.54 -3.71
C GLY A 165 8.42 2.43 -3.15
N VAL A 166 9.27 3.40 -3.51
CA VAL A 166 10.60 3.61 -2.93
C VAL A 166 10.54 4.81 -2.00
N LYS A 167 10.93 4.65 -0.74
CA LYS A 167 10.82 5.66 0.31
C LYS A 167 12.18 5.96 0.94
N GLU A 168 12.41 7.22 1.23
CA GLU A 168 13.46 7.70 2.12
C GLU A 168 12.86 8.62 3.21
N LEU A 169 13.49 8.63 4.37
CA LEU A 169 13.20 9.59 5.45
C LEU A 169 14.38 10.54 5.57
N TRP A 170 14.10 11.84 5.67
CA TRP A 170 15.12 12.88 5.67
C TRP A 170 14.93 13.84 6.85
N ASP A 171 16.01 14.14 7.56
CA ASP A 171 16.09 15.31 8.44
C ASP A 171 16.48 16.50 7.56
N ILE A 172 15.65 17.55 7.52
CA ILE A 172 15.85 18.73 6.67
C ILE A 172 16.15 19.98 7.49
N ASP A 173 16.54 21.07 6.82
CA ASP A 173 16.66 22.38 7.45
C ASP A 173 15.32 22.78 8.11
N PRO A 174 15.29 23.07 9.43
CA PRO A 174 14.08 23.51 10.13
C PRO A 174 13.39 24.71 9.48
N ALA A 175 14.13 25.61 8.81
CA ALA A 175 13.57 26.76 8.11
C ALA A 175 12.75 26.38 6.86
N LEU A 176 12.97 25.19 6.30
CA LEU A 176 12.23 24.66 5.15
C LEU A 176 11.10 23.69 5.57
N HIS A 177 11.05 23.31 6.85
CA HIS A 177 10.06 22.35 7.35
C HIS A 177 8.71 23.00 7.64
N ALA A 178 7.63 22.42 7.12
CA ALA A 178 6.27 22.88 7.33
C ALA A 178 5.37 21.71 7.75
N PRO A 179 5.28 21.37 9.05
CA PRO A 179 4.51 20.23 9.54
C PRO A 179 3.07 20.22 9.01
N GLY A 180 2.63 19.07 8.51
CA GLY A 180 1.29 18.89 7.93
C GLY A 180 1.19 19.30 6.46
N ARG A 181 2.27 19.77 5.83
CA ARG A 181 2.32 19.95 4.38
C ARG A 181 2.49 18.61 3.67
N VAL A 182 1.56 18.33 2.76
CA VAL A 182 1.52 17.12 1.94
C VAL A 182 1.59 17.52 0.46
N ILE A 183 2.56 16.97 -0.27
CA ILE A 183 2.77 17.24 -1.68
C ILE A 183 2.81 15.92 -2.44
N HIS A 184 1.99 15.82 -3.49
CA HIS A 184 2.07 14.76 -4.48
C HIS A 184 2.56 15.34 -5.80
N THR A 185 3.32 14.55 -6.55
CA THR A 185 3.88 14.95 -7.84
C THR A 185 3.59 13.90 -8.90
N GLN A 186 3.26 14.33 -10.11
CA GLN A 186 3.12 13.49 -11.30
C GLN A 186 3.92 14.12 -12.45
N GLY A 187 4.10 13.38 -13.54
CA GLY A 187 4.84 13.86 -14.70
C GLY A 187 6.30 13.41 -14.69
N TRP A 188 7.23 14.37 -14.80
CA TRP A 188 8.66 14.09 -14.82
C TRP A 188 9.12 13.35 -13.54
N PRO A 189 9.99 12.33 -13.64
CA PRO A 189 10.72 11.86 -14.84
C PRO A 189 10.01 10.81 -15.71
N LEU A 190 8.91 10.21 -15.23
CA LEU A 190 8.30 9.05 -15.89
C LEU A 190 7.73 9.36 -17.26
N THR A 191 7.26 10.59 -17.50
CA THR A 191 6.75 11.02 -18.82
C THR A 191 7.79 11.03 -19.93
N GLU A 192 9.09 10.90 -19.61
CA GLU A 192 10.14 10.74 -20.63
C GLU A 192 10.32 9.28 -21.08
N THR A 193 9.68 8.31 -20.42
CA THR A 193 9.71 6.90 -20.79
C THR A 193 8.30 6.43 -21.13
N GLU A 194 8.08 6.05 -22.38
CA GLU A 194 6.80 5.54 -22.84
C GLU A 194 6.33 4.34 -22.01
N GLY A 195 5.02 4.26 -21.77
CA GLY A 195 4.40 3.18 -21.00
C GLY A 195 4.81 3.14 -19.53
N SER A 196 5.33 4.24 -18.96
CA SER A 196 5.70 4.32 -17.55
C SER A 196 4.82 5.32 -16.82
N ASN A 197 4.28 4.94 -15.66
CA ASN A 197 3.35 5.76 -14.87
C ASN A 197 3.68 5.66 -13.39
N GLY A 198 3.26 6.68 -12.62
CA GLY A 198 3.55 6.78 -11.21
C GLY A 198 3.67 8.23 -10.75
N GLY A 199 4.38 8.44 -9.64
CA GLY A 199 4.51 9.77 -9.06
C GLY A 199 5.26 9.80 -7.74
N GLY A 200 5.67 10.99 -7.34
CA GLY A 200 6.40 11.24 -6.11
C GLY A 200 5.52 11.79 -5.00
N TRP A 201 6.00 11.68 -3.76
CA TRP A 201 5.40 12.33 -2.61
C TRP A 201 6.45 12.97 -1.69
N ILE A 202 6.03 14.02 -0.98
CA ILE A 202 6.81 14.76 0.01
C ILE A 202 5.87 15.13 1.15
N TYR A 203 6.01 14.50 2.30
CA TYR A 203 5.17 14.76 3.48
C TYR A 203 6.01 15.26 4.64
N HIS A 204 5.68 16.43 5.15
CA HIS A 204 6.32 17.01 6.32
C HIS A 204 5.69 16.45 7.59
N GLN A 205 6.43 15.59 8.28
CA GLN A 205 5.98 14.82 9.44
C GLN A 205 6.52 15.44 10.74
N ALA A 206 6.29 14.76 11.86
CA ALA A 206 6.85 15.12 13.17
C ALA A 206 8.40 15.13 13.16
N ASN A 207 9.00 15.69 14.19
CA ASN A 207 10.45 15.66 14.45
C ASN A 207 11.33 16.33 13.37
N GLY A 208 10.80 17.29 12.61
CA GLY A 208 11.57 17.96 11.55
C GLY A 208 11.87 17.07 10.33
N GLN A 209 11.14 15.95 10.19
CA GLN A 209 11.42 14.96 9.17
C GLN A 209 10.47 15.07 7.98
N VAL A 210 11.00 14.78 6.79
CA VAL A 210 10.21 14.63 5.57
C VAL A 210 10.25 13.20 5.08
N SER A 211 9.07 12.62 4.90
CA SER A 211 8.86 11.37 4.18
C SER A 211 8.82 11.68 2.70
N ILE A 212 9.83 11.21 1.97
CA ILE A 212 9.96 11.41 0.53
C ILE A 212 9.92 10.05 -0.14
N GLY A 213 9.20 9.94 -1.25
CA GLY A 213 9.30 8.73 -2.04
C GLY A 213 8.67 8.83 -3.41
N PHE A 214 8.74 7.74 -4.13
CA PHE A 214 8.33 7.65 -5.52
C PHE A 214 7.70 6.29 -5.79
N VAL A 215 6.54 6.28 -6.44
CA VAL A 215 5.87 5.09 -6.93
C VAL A 215 6.11 4.96 -8.42
N THR A 216 6.44 3.75 -8.87
CA THR A 216 6.38 3.35 -10.27
C THR A 216 5.42 2.18 -10.41
N TRP A 217 4.44 2.29 -11.30
CA TRP A 217 3.52 1.18 -11.62
C TRP A 217 4.29 0.05 -12.28
N LEU A 218 4.08 -1.19 -11.82
CA LEU A 218 4.81 -2.37 -12.28
C LEU A 218 4.39 -2.84 -13.68
N SER A 219 3.42 -2.18 -14.31
CA SER A 219 3.03 -2.35 -15.71
C SER A 219 3.89 -1.54 -16.69
N TYR A 220 5.07 -1.07 -16.26
CA TYR A 220 5.96 -0.32 -17.15
C TYR A 220 6.43 -1.18 -18.31
N THR A 221 6.52 -0.59 -19.51
CA THR A 221 6.86 -1.36 -20.72
C THR A 221 8.36 -1.46 -20.98
N ASN A 222 9.17 -0.51 -20.49
CA ASN A 222 10.61 -0.45 -20.78
C ASN A 222 11.44 -1.31 -19.80
N PRO A 223 12.05 -2.44 -20.22
CA PRO A 223 12.88 -3.29 -19.36
C PRO A 223 14.17 -2.67 -18.83
N TYR A 224 14.55 -1.47 -19.27
CA TYR A 224 15.69 -0.71 -18.72
C TYR A 224 15.28 0.21 -17.56
N LEU A 225 13.99 0.38 -17.30
CA LEU A 225 13.49 1.23 -16.23
C LEU A 225 13.88 0.67 -14.86
N SER A 226 14.41 1.53 -14.00
CA SER A 226 14.70 1.20 -12.61
C SER A 226 13.91 2.14 -11.69
N PRO A 227 12.88 1.64 -10.96
CA PRO A 227 12.09 2.48 -10.06
C PRO A 227 12.94 3.21 -9.00
N PHE A 228 14.01 2.56 -8.53
CA PHE A 228 14.99 3.19 -7.65
C PHE A 228 15.70 4.37 -8.32
N GLN A 229 16.21 4.19 -9.53
CA GLN A 229 16.91 5.27 -10.24
C GLN A 229 15.96 6.40 -10.65
N GLU A 230 14.69 6.10 -10.98
CA GLU A 230 13.67 7.13 -11.22
C GLU A 230 13.43 7.98 -9.96
N MET A 231 13.37 7.37 -8.77
CA MET A 231 13.29 8.11 -7.51
C MET A 231 14.52 9.01 -7.29
N GLN A 232 15.74 8.49 -7.51
CA GLN A 232 16.97 9.28 -7.36
C GLN A 232 17.02 10.43 -8.37
N ARG A 233 16.60 10.17 -9.62
CA ARG A 233 16.48 11.18 -10.68
C ARG A 233 15.43 12.23 -10.32
N TRP A 234 14.26 11.83 -9.85
CA TRP A 234 13.20 12.74 -9.44
C TRP A 234 13.65 13.71 -8.35
N LYS A 235 14.46 13.26 -7.38
CA LYS A 235 15.06 14.12 -6.34
C LYS A 235 15.96 15.23 -6.90
N THR A 236 16.44 15.12 -8.15
CA THR A 236 17.23 16.19 -8.79
C THR A 236 16.37 17.32 -9.36
N HIS A 237 15.03 17.19 -9.35
CA HIS A 237 14.15 18.29 -9.73
C HIS A 237 14.40 19.50 -8.83
N PRO A 238 14.47 20.75 -9.34
CA PRO A 238 14.89 21.92 -8.56
C PRO A 238 14.16 22.11 -7.22
N GLU A 239 12.86 21.85 -7.20
CA GLU A 239 12.01 21.97 -6.01
C GLU A 239 12.32 20.92 -4.93
N VAL A 240 12.66 19.70 -5.34
CA VAL A 240 13.00 18.61 -4.41
C VAL A 240 14.45 18.75 -3.95
N ALA A 241 15.35 19.09 -4.87
CA ALA A 241 16.76 19.32 -4.59
C ALA A 241 16.99 20.50 -3.64
N ALA A 242 16.16 21.55 -3.73
CA ALA A 242 16.22 22.69 -2.80
C ALA A 242 15.86 22.26 -1.37
N LEU A 243 14.82 21.45 -1.21
CA LEU A 243 14.39 20.92 0.10
C LEU A 243 15.46 20.02 0.73
N LEU A 244 16.20 19.27 -0.09
CA LEU A 244 17.21 18.31 0.37
C LEU A 244 18.63 18.90 0.48
N LYS A 245 18.81 20.20 0.22
CA LYS A 245 20.12 20.84 0.31
C LYS A 245 20.62 20.84 1.76
N GLY A 246 21.71 20.11 2.02
CA GLY A 246 22.28 19.97 3.37
C GLY A 246 21.47 19.06 4.29
N ALA A 247 20.45 18.38 3.77
CA ALA A 247 19.64 17.43 4.52
C ALA A 247 20.39 16.12 4.75
N LYS A 248 19.96 15.35 5.76
CA LYS A 248 20.51 14.03 6.09
C LYS A 248 19.49 12.94 5.86
N ARG A 249 19.83 11.94 5.05
CA ARG A 249 19.01 10.74 4.89
C ARG A 249 19.12 9.87 6.13
N VAL A 250 17.98 9.57 6.75
CA VAL A 250 17.86 8.78 7.98
C VAL A 250 17.63 7.30 7.66
N SER A 251 16.77 7.00 6.70
CA SER A 251 16.44 5.62 6.33
C SER A 251 15.98 5.51 4.89
N TYR A 252 15.98 4.27 4.39
CA TYR A 252 15.52 3.90 3.06
C TYR A 252 14.73 2.58 3.14
N GLY A 253 13.76 2.41 2.26
CA GLY A 253 13.16 1.11 1.99
C GLY A 253 12.29 1.13 0.75
N ALA A 254 11.79 -0.04 0.35
CA ALA A 254 10.80 -0.16 -0.72
C ALA A 254 9.72 -1.18 -0.35
N ARG A 255 8.51 -0.97 -0.89
CA ARG A 255 7.38 -1.90 -0.72
C ARG A 255 6.47 -1.83 -1.94
N ALA A 256 5.98 -2.99 -2.38
CA ALA A 256 4.92 -3.03 -3.38
C ALA A 256 3.58 -2.58 -2.77
N ILE A 257 2.72 -1.99 -3.58
CA ILE A 257 1.36 -1.60 -3.23
C ILE A 257 0.39 -2.22 -4.24
N SER A 258 -0.82 -2.56 -3.80
CA SER A 258 -1.87 -3.13 -4.65
C SER A 258 -2.65 -2.01 -5.33
N ASP A 259 -2.72 -1.97 -6.66
CA ASP A 259 -3.30 -0.88 -7.45
C ASP A 259 -4.55 -1.27 -8.28
N GLY A 260 -5.06 -2.50 -8.13
CA GLY A 260 -6.20 -3.01 -8.90
C GLY A 260 -7.58 -2.61 -8.37
N GLY A 261 -7.64 -2.06 -7.16
CA GLY A 261 -8.88 -1.52 -6.60
C GLY A 261 -10.02 -2.54 -6.54
N LEU A 262 -11.25 -2.08 -6.73
CA LEU A 262 -12.47 -2.88 -6.51
C LEU A 262 -12.52 -4.15 -7.37
N GLN A 263 -12.07 -4.09 -8.63
CA GLN A 263 -12.15 -5.18 -9.59
C GLN A 263 -11.26 -6.37 -9.22
N SER A 264 -10.16 -6.09 -8.52
CA SER A 264 -9.13 -7.09 -8.19
C SER A 264 -9.25 -7.64 -6.77
N ILE A 265 -10.37 -7.38 -6.08
CA ILE A 265 -10.63 -7.96 -4.76
C ILE A 265 -11.11 -9.40 -4.98
N PRO A 266 -10.37 -10.42 -4.51
CA PRO A 266 -10.78 -11.82 -4.66
C PRO A 266 -11.92 -12.15 -3.70
N LYS A 267 -12.44 -13.38 -3.75
CA LYS A 267 -13.27 -13.93 -2.68
C LYS A 267 -12.49 -13.82 -1.36
N LEU A 268 -13.14 -13.22 -0.35
CA LEU A 268 -12.47 -12.81 0.90
C LEU A 268 -12.36 -13.92 1.95
N VAL A 269 -13.11 -15.00 1.80
CA VAL A 269 -13.22 -16.07 2.79
C VAL A 269 -13.10 -17.44 2.15
N MET A 270 -12.58 -18.37 2.93
CA MET A 270 -12.51 -19.80 2.65
C MET A 270 -12.73 -20.58 3.96
N PRO A 271 -12.97 -21.89 3.92
CA PRO A 271 -13.16 -22.67 5.13
C PRO A 271 -11.98 -22.49 6.11
N GLY A 272 -12.25 -21.92 7.27
CA GLY A 272 -11.26 -21.69 8.34
C GLY A 272 -10.36 -20.47 8.16
N ALA A 273 -10.54 -19.64 7.12
CA ALA A 273 -9.69 -18.46 6.94
C ALA A 273 -10.35 -17.28 6.22
N ALA A 274 -9.73 -16.10 6.38
CA ALA A 274 -10.14 -14.88 5.69
C ALA A 274 -8.93 -14.04 5.25
N LEU A 275 -9.09 -13.34 4.12
CA LEU A 275 -8.14 -12.35 3.62
C LEU A 275 -8.55 -10.93 4.09
N ILE A 276 -7.61 -10.20 4.69
CA ILE A 276 -7.84 -8.82 5.15
C ILE A 276 -6.74 -7.87 4.66
N GLY A 277 -7.03 -6.57 4.64
CA GLY A 277 -6.08 -5.53 4.25
C GLY A 277 -5.57 -5.66 2.82
N ASP A 278 -4.31 -5.29 2.62
CA ASP A 278 -3.68 -5.31 1.29
C ASP A 278 -3.43 -6.72 0.75
N SER A 279 -3.58 -7.77 1.58
CA SER A 279 -3.64 -9.16 1.13
C SER A 279 -4.82 -9.37 0.18
N ALA A 280 -5.97 -8.75 0.48
CA ALA A 280 -7.15 -8.71 -0.38
C ALA A 280 -7.13 -7.54 -1.38
N GLY A 281 -6.33 -6.49 -1.13
CA GLY A 281 -6.11 -5.38 -2.06
C GLY A 281 -7.05 -4.19 -1.90
N PHE A 282 -7.41 -3.82 -0.67
CA PHE A 282 -8.34 -2.72 -0.39
C PHE A 282 -7.76 -1.29 -0.56
N LEU A 283 -6.71 -1.09 -1.35
CA LEU A 283 -6.11 0.24 -1.56
C LEU A 283 -7.03 1.14 -2.39
N ASN A 284 -7.28 2.36 -1.92
CA ASN A 284 -7.81 3.44 -2.75
C ASN A 284 -6.65 4.14 -3.47
N VAL A 285 -6.41 3.77 -4.72
CA VAL A 285 -5.25 4.20 -5.49
C VAL A 285 -5.21 5.71 -5.72
N PRO A 286 -6.28 6.38 -6.18
CA PRO A 286 -6.23 7.82 -6.41
C PRO A 286 -5.97 8.63 -5.14
N ARG A 287 -6.50 8.17 -3.99
CA ARG A 287 -6.22 8.79 -2.69
C ARG A 287 -4.84 8.42 -2.13
N ILE A 288 -4.21 7.37 -2.67
CA ILE A 288 -2.98 6.74 -2.18
C ILE A 288 -3.14 6.32 -0.70
N LYS A 289 -4.30 5.72 -0.38
CA LYS A 289 -4.68 5.36 1.00
C LYS A 289 -5.30 3.98 1.07
N GLY A 290 -4.69 3.10 1.88
CA GLY A 290 -5.17 1.74 2.12
C GLY A 290 -5.18 1.36 3.59
N THR A 291 -4.59 2.19 4.47
CA THR A 291 -4.51 1.88 5.90
C THR A 291 -5.90 1.85 6.54
N HIS A 292 -6.76 2.83 6.25
CA HIS A 292 -8.10 2.91 6.84
C HIS A 292 -8.99 1.76 6.33
N THR A 293 -8.98 1.49 5.03
CA THR A 293 -9.73 0.36 4.47
C THR A 293 -9.21 -0.99 4.98
N ALA A 294 -7.89 -1.14 5.16
CA ALA A 294 -7.31 -2.34 5.75
C ALA A 294 -7.75 -2.54 7.21
N MET A 295 -7.71 -1.48 8.03
CA MET A 295 -8.23 -1.54 9.41
C MET A 295 -9.70 -1.95 9.43
N LYS A 296 -10.53 -1.32 8.59
CA LYS A 296 -11.97 -1.63 8.55
C LYS A 296 -12.23 -3.07 8.12
N SER A 297 -11.45 -3.60 7.18
CA SER A 297 -11.56 -5.01 6.79
C SER A 297 -11.22 -5.97 7.93
N GLY A 298 -10.22 -5.65 8.75
CA GLY A 298 -9.90 -6.40 9.96
C GLY A 298 -11.04 -6.38 10.98
N MET A 299 -11.66 -5.23 11.19
CA MET A 299 -12.83 -5.10 12.08
C MET A 299 -14.01 -5.95 11.61
N MET A 300 -14.38 -5.86 10.32
CA MET A 300 -15.49 -6.63 9.76
C MET A 300 -15.23 -8.14 9.80
N ALA A 301 -13.99 -8.57 9.57
CA ALA A 301 -13.61 -9.97 9.69
C ALA A 301 -13.66 -10.45 11.15
N ALA A 302 -13.19 -9.62 12.08
CA ALA A 302 -13.24 -9.93 13.52
C ALA A 302 -14.68 -10.08 14.02
N ASP A 303 -15.59 -9.18 13.66
CA ASP A 303 -17.02 -9.28 14.01
C ASP A 303 -17.61 -10.62 13.54
N ALA A 304 -17.35 -10.98 12.27
CA ALA A 304 -17.81 -12.24 11.70
C ALA A 304 -17.24 -13.49 12.42
N ALA A 305 -15.96 -13.46 12.79
CA ALA A 305 -15.34 -14.56 13.54
C ALA A 305 -15.88 -14.67 14.96
N VAL A 306 -16.08 -13.56 15.66
CA VAL A 306 -16.66 -13.55 17.01
C VAL A 306 -18.08 -14.13 16.97
N GLU A 307 -18.92 -13.70 16.04
CA GLU A 307 -20.26 -14.25 15.84
C GLU A 307 -20.22 -15.77 15.62
N ALA A 308 -19.33 -16.23 14.74
CA ALA A 308 -19.19 -17.66 14.44
C ALA A 308 -18.70 -18.46 15.65
N ILE A 309 -17.68 -17.97 16.37
CA ILE A 309 -17.11 -18.63 17.56
C ILE A 309 -18.15 -18.74 18.68
N LEU A 310 -18.90 -17.66 18.96
CA LEU A 310 -19.96 -17.65 19.97
C LEU A 310 -21.09 -18.63 19.61
N SER A 311 -21.36 -18.79 18.30
CA SER A 311 -22.29 -19.77 17.76
C SER A 311 -21.72 -21.19 17.66
N GLN A 312 -20.57 -21.47 18.29
CA GLN A 312 -19.89 -22.77 18.30
C GLN A 312 -19.47 -23.28 16.92
N ARG A 313 -19.29 -22.39 15.93
CA ARG A 313 -18.74 -22.73 14.62
C ARG A 313 -17.21 -22.67 14.63
N SER A 314 -16.58 -23.41 13.72
CA SER A 314 -15.13 -23.40 13.47
C SER A 314 -14.82 -23.96 12.09
N HIS A 315 -13.71 -23.54 11.47
CA HIS A 315 -13.18 -24.09 10.21
C HIS A 315 -14.10 -24.00 8.98
N ASP A 316 -15.24 -23.32 9.07
CA ASP A 316 -16.14 -23.05 7.95
C ASP A 316 -15.92 -21.63 7.38
N GLU A 317 -16.74 -21.21 6.41
CA GLU A 317 -16.63 -19.87 5.82
C GLU A 317 -17.32 -18.80 6.66
N LEU A 318 -16.61 -17.70 6.93
CA LEU A 318 -17.12 -16.51 7.61
C LEU A 318 -17.98 -15.64 6.67
N ALA A 319 -19.12 -16.16 6.21
CA ALA A 319 -19.98 -15.50 5.21
C ALA A 319 -20.48 -14.10 5.61
N ALA A 320 -20.53 -13.78 6.92
CA ALA A 320 -20.90 -12.46 7.41
C ALA A 320 -19.87 -11.37 7.01
N TYR A 321 -18.58 -11.72 6.85
CA TYR A 321 -17.56 -10.74 6.50
C TYR A 321 -17.72 -10.19 5.06
N PRO A 322 -17.86 -11.01 4.00
CA PRO A 322 -18.19 -10.52 2.66
C PRO A 322 -19.47 -9.67 2.62
N GLN A 323 -20.50 -10.04 3.38
CA GLN A 323 -21.76 -9.27 3.45
C GLN A 323 -21.53 -7.90 4.11
N ALA A 324 -20.77 -7.85 5.21
CA ALA A 324 -20.38 -6.62 5.86
C ALA A 324 -19.55 -5.72 4.92
N PHE A 325 -18.64 -6.31 4.14
CA PHE A 325 -17.89 -5.58 3.11
C PHE A 325 -18.82 -4.94 2.08
N GLU A 326 -19.77 -5.68 1.49
CA GLU A 326 -20.71 -5.14 0.50
C GLU A 326 -21.56 -3.98 1.06
N ALA A 327 -21.95 -4.04 2.34
CA ALA A 327 -22.68 -2.96 3.02
C ALA A 327 -21.79 -1.80 3.50
N SER A 328 -20.46 -1.96 3.47
CA SER A 328 -19.53 -1.03 4.10
C SER A 328 -19.28 0.24 3.28
N TRP A 329 -18.78 1.26 3.98
CA TRP A 329 -18.23 2.43 3.32
C TRP A 329 -16.97 2.12 2.51
N VAL A 330 -16.25 1.01 2.78
CA VAL A 330 -15.07 0.60 2.01
C VAL A 330 -15.48 0.23 0.59
N LYS A 331 -16.52 -0.61 0.42
CA LYS A 331 -17.06 -0.97 -0.89
C LYS A 331 -17.50 0.28 -1.67
N LYS A 332 -18.23 1.18 -1.01
CA LYS A 332 -18.67 2.45 -1.61
C LYS A 332 -17.47 3.31 -2.04
N GLU A 333 -16.46 3.45 -1.20
CA GLU A 333 -15.26 4.22 -1.48
C GLU A 333 -14.50 3.67 -2.70
N LEU A 334 -14.25 2.37 -2.75
CA LEU A 334 -13.54 1.73 -3.87
C LEU A 334 -14.38 1.75 -5.16
N SER A 335 -15.71 1.63 -5.05
CA SER A 335 -16.64 1.71 -6.18
C SER A 335 -16.59 3.05 -6.92
N VAL A 336 -16.44 4.15 -6.19
CA VAL A 336 -16.38 5.52 -6.76
C VAL A 336 -15.14 5.71 -7.63
N VAL A 337 -14.04 5.05 -7.30
CA VAL A 337 -12.74 5.22 -7.98
C VAL A 337 -12.37 4.07 -8.91
N ARG A 338 -13.24 3.06 -9.05
CA ARG A 338 -12.93 1.79 -9.75
C ARG A 338 -12.36 1.95 -11.16
N ASN A 339 -12.81 2.96 -11.90
CA ASN A 339 -12.40 3.14 -13.29
C ASN A 339 -11.12 4.00 -13.45
N VAL A 340 -10.57 4.58 -12.38
CA VAL A 340 -9.46 5.55 -12.50
C VAL A 340 -8.19 4.91 -13.04
N VAL A 341 -7.69 3.85 -12.39
CA VAL A 341 -6.45 3.18 -12.82
C VAL A 341 -6.58 2.58 -14.23
N PRO A 342 -7.66 1.83 -14.58
CA PRO A 342 -7.84 1.34 -15.95
C PRO A 342 -7.88 2.44 -17.01
N LEU A 343 -8.51 3.60 -16.73
CA LEU A 343 -8.57 4.72 -17.67
C LEU A 343 -7.18 5.30 -17.94
N VAL A 344 -6.37 5.50 -16.90
CA VAL A 344 -4.98 5.98 -17.07
C VAL A 344 -4.14 4.96 -17.83
N LYS A 345 -4.23 3.66 -17.50
CA LYS A 345 -3.49 2.62 -18.22
C LYS A 345 -3.86 2.55 -19.71
N LYS A 346 -5.15 2.71 -20.03
CA LYS A 346 -5.65 2.57 -21.42
C LYS A 346 -5.38 3.80 -22.28
N PHE A 347 -5.52 5.00 -21.73
CA PHE A 347 -5.49 6.26 -22.50
C PHE A 347 -4.27 7.15 -22.18
N GLY A 348 -3.36 6.67 -21.32
CA GLY A 348 -2.16 7.40 -20.90
C GLY A 348 -2.45 8.51 -19.88
N ASP A 349 -1.38 9.15 -19.39
CA ASP A 349 -1.46 10.11 -18.28
C ASP A 349 -2.39 11.29 -18.58
N MET A 350 -2.34 11.88 -19.77
CA MET A 350 -3.11 13.10 -20.06
C MET A 350 -4.60 12.81 -20.29
N LEU A 351 -4.93 12.04 -21.33
CA LEU A 351 -6.33 11.74 -21.67
C LEU A 351 -6.98 10.84 -20.61
N GLY A 352 -6.26 9.84 -20.13
CA GLY A 352 -6.73 8.95 -19.07
C GLY A 352 -7.01 9.68 -17.77
N SER A 353 -6.14 10.60 -17.31
CA SER A 353 -6.41 11.38 -16.10
C SER A 353 -7.60 12.33 -16.27
N GLY A 354 -7.78 12.93 -17.45
CA GLY A 354 -8.94 13.75 -17.77
C GLY A 354 -10.25 12.96 -17.68
N LEU A 355 -10.32 11.78 -18.32
CA LEU A 355 -11.46 10.88 -18.24
C LEU A 355 -11.70 10.39 -16.81
N SER A 356 -10.65 10.05 -16.08
CA SER A 356 -10.72 9.67 -14.67
C SER A 356 -11.33 10.78 -13.82
N GLY A 357 -10.92 12.04 -14.03
CA GLY A 357 -11.51 13.19 -13.36
C GLY A 357 -13.02 13.30 -13.59
N ILE A 358 -13.47 13.14 -14.83
CA ILE A 358 -14.90 13.15 -15.19
C ILE A 358 -15.65 12.03 -14.48
N THR A 359 -15.17 10.79 -14.57
CA THR A 359 -15.83 9.63 -13.95
C THR A 359 -15.91 9.78 -12.43
N MET A 360 -14.84 10.25 -11.79
CA MET A 360 -14.83 10.49 -10.34
C MET A 360 -15.85 11.55 -9.92
N TRP A 361 -15.99 12.66 -10.67
CA TRP A 361 -16.99 13.70 -10.35
C TRP A 361 -18.42 13.18 -10.50
N LEU A 362 -18.71 12.45 -11.58
CA LEU A 362 -20.03 11.86 -11.80
C LEU A 362 -20.39 10.86 -10.69
N GLU A 363 -19.47 9.95 -10.37
CA GLU A 363 -19.63 8.96 -9.29
C GLU A 363 -19.75 9.64 -7.90
N HIS A 364 -19.02 10.73 -7.68
CA HIS A 364 -19.11 11.54 -6.45
C HIS A 364 -20.50 12.18 -6.28
N TRP A 365 -21.10 12.65 -7.36
CA TRP A 365 -22.47 13.19 -7.38
C TRP A 365 -23.56 12.10 -7.44
N GLY A 366 -23.18 10.82 -7.38
CA GLY A 366 -24.12 9.70 -7.36
C GLY A 366 -24.54 9.20 -8.74
N ILE A 367 -23.98 9.75 -9.82
CA ILE A 367 -24.19 9.26 -11.19
C ILE A 367 -23.23 8.10 -11.43
N LYS A 368 -23.73 6.88 -11.24
CA LYS A 368 -22.95 5.65 -11.43
C LYS A 368 -22.61 5.43 -12.90
N MET A 369 -21.32 5.15 -13.18
CA MET A 369 -20.90 4.78 -14.52
C MET A 369 -21.51 3.42 -14.89
N PRO A 370 -22.13 3.27 -16.08
CA PRO A 370 -22.81 2.04 -16.48
C PRO A 370 -21.83 0.94 -16.93
N PHE A 371 -20.52 1.11 -16.66
CA PHE A 371 -19.47 0.19 -17.03
C PHE A 371 -18.40 0.12 -15.93
N THR A 372 -17.64 -0.95 -15.98
CA THR A 372 -16.40 -1.15 -15.22
C THR A 372 -15.33 -1.58 -16.21
N LEU A 373 -14.19 -0.89 -16.20
CA LEU A 373 -13.03 -1.27 -17.00
C LEU A 373 -12.19 -2.30 -16.26
N HIS A 374 -11.52 -3.16 -17.02
CA HIS A 374 -10.78 -4.31 -16.50
C HIS A 374 -9.26 -4.14 -16.54
N HIS A 375 -8.58 -4.91 -15.72
CA HIS A 375 -7.12 -4.98 -15.63
C HIS A 375 -6.53 -6.18 -16.39
N HIS A 376 -5.26 -6.04 -16.79
CA HIS A 376 -4.41 -7.14 -17.25
C HIS A 376 -3.24 -7.29 -16.28
N PRO A 377 -2.66 -8.51 -16.14
CA PRO A 377 -1.51 -8.72 -15.27
C PRO A 377 -0.31 -7.84 -15.66
N ASP A 378 0.35 -7.22 -14.68
CA ASP A 378 1.48 -6.31 -14.95
C ASP A 378 2.64 -6.99 -15.71
N HIS A 379 2.86 -8.30 -15.49
CA HIS A 379 3.96 -9.04 -16.11
C HIS A 379 3.82 -9.22 -17.63
N GLU A 380 2.66 -8.91 -18.22
CA GLU A 380 2.41 -8.97 -19.65
C GLU A 380 2.83 -7.68 -20.39
N SER A 381 3.19 -6.62 -19.66
CA SER A 381 3.40 -5.28 -20.23
C SER A 381 4.80 -5.04 -20.83
N LEU A 382 5.81 -5.83 -20.45
CA LEU A 382 7.20 -5.59 -20.84
C LEU A 382 7.42 -5.78 -22.35
N TRP A 383 8.11 -4.82 -22.95
CA TRP A 383 8.60 -4.94 -24.32
C TRP A 383 9.96 -5.61 -24.36
N ARG A 384 10.30 -6.17 -25.52
CA ARG A 384 11.65 -6.68 -25.74
C ARG A 384 12.67 -5.54 -25.72
N LYS A 385 13.86 -5.82 -25.17
CA LYS A 385 14.95 -4.85 -25.02
C LYS A 385 15.40 -4.18 -26.32
N ASP A 386 15.26 -4.85 -27.47
CA ASP A 386 15.63 -4.34 -28.79
C ASP A 386 14.57 -3.40 -29.40
N LEU A 387 13.37 -3.32 -28.81
CA LEU A 387 12.28 -2.44 -29.25
C LEU A 387 12.23 -1.11 -28.50
N VAL A 388 13.07 -0.93 -27.48
CA VAL A 388 13.07 0.25 -26.61
C VAL A 388 14.45 0.87 -26.50
N LYS A 389 14.48 2.16 -26.14
CA LYS A 389 15.74 2.87 -25.87
C LYS A 389 16.19 2.63 -24.42
N PRO A 390 17.47 2.28 -24.17
CA PRO A 390 18.03 2.27 -22.83
C PRO A 390 17.92 3.64 -22.15
N ILE A 391 17.61 3.65 -20.85
CA ILE A 391 17.52 4.87 -20.06
C ILE A 391 18.89 5.18 -19.47
N VAL A 392 19.40 6.39 -19.72
CA VAL A 392 20.68 6.84 -19.17
C VAL A 392 20.41 7.58 -17.86
N TYR A 393 20.63 6.89 -16.75
CA TYR A 393 20.51 7.50 -15.42
C TYR A 393 21.77 8.30 -15.07
N PRO A 394 21.62 9.50 -14.46
CA PRO A 394 22.75 10.28 -14.01
C PRO A 394 23.51 9.53 -12.91
N LYS A 395 24.83 9.73 -12.83
CA LYS A 395 25.61 9.21 -11.71
C LYS A 395 25.13 9.86 -10.41
N PRO A 396 25.10 9.12 -9.28
CA PRO A 396 24.73 9.69 -8.00
C PRO A 396 25.72 10.80 -7.59
N ASP A 397 25.22 11.91 -7.04
CA ASP A 397 26.05 12.94 -6.42
C ASP A 397 26.20 12.64 -4.92
N ASP A 398 27.43 12.52 -4.41
CA ASP A 398 27.70 12.08 -3.02
C ASP A 398 26.98 12.95 -1.95
N SER A 399 26.57 14.18 -2.28
CA SER A 399 25.82 15.05 -1.37
C SER A 399 24.33 14.77 -1.23
N ARG A 400 23.69 14.02 -2.15
CA ARG A 400 22.24 13.73 -2.14
C ARG A 400 21.90 12.26 -2.36
N SER A 401 22.89 11.46 -2.75
CA SER A 401 22.75 10.03 -2.99
C SER A 401 22.97 9.20 -1.73
N ASN A 402 23.94 9.53 -0.86
CA ASN A 402 24.39 8.78 0.32
C ASN A 402 23.95 7.31 0.34
N VAL A 403 24.25 6.60 -0.75
CA VAL A 403 24.10 5.15 -0.83
C VAL A 403 25.35 4.61 -0.18
N SER A 404 25.31 4.34 1.13
CA SER A 404 26.12 3.24 1.64
C SER A 404 25.60 1.99 0.96
N THR A 405 26.25 1.57 -0.13
CA THR A 405 26.09 0.22 -0.65
C THR A 405 26.38 -0.73 0.52
N PRO A 406 25.49 -1.66 0.88
CA PRO A 406 25.85 -2.73 1.78
C PRO A 406 27.05 -3.43 1.15
N SER A 407 28.19 -3.46 1.84
CA SER A 407 29.26 -4.40 1.53
C SER A 407 28.65 -5.80 1.54
N GLY A 408 28.82 -6.51 0.43
CA GLY A 408 28.19 -7.81 0.16
C GLY A 408 28.64 -8.95 1.05
#